data_AF-A0A2E4QFI2-F1
#
_entry.id   AF-A0A2E4QFI2-F1
#
_cell.length_a   1.000
_cell.length_b   1.000
_cell.length_c   1.000
_cell.angle_alpha   90.00
_cell.angle_beta   90.00
_cell.angle_gamma   90.00
#
_symmetry.space_group_name_H-M   'P 1'
#
loop_
_entity.id
_entity.type
_entity.pdbx_description
1 polymer ?
#
loop_
_entity_poly.entity_id
_entity_poly.type
_entity_poly.pdbx_seq_one_letter_code
_entity_poly.pdbx_strand_id
1 'polypeptide(L)' 'MVNIYVLELQGNKYYVGKTNHTFQRFNQHKSGSGAKWTQKHKVKDLFA' A
#
# COMPACT_ATOMS: atom_id res chain seq x y z
N MET A 1 -15.32 3.31 -10.02
CA MET A 1 -15.03 1.90 -9.67
C MET A 1 -14.08 1.90 -8.48
N VAL A 2 -14.35 1.08 -7.46
CA VAL A 2 -13.48 0.88 -6.28
C VAL A 2 -12.59 -0.32 -6.55
N ASN A 3 -11.29 -0.20 -6.33
CA ASN A 3 -10.35 -1.32 -6.32
C ASN A 3 -9.92 -1.62 -4.90
N ILE A 4 -9.82 -2.91 -4.57
CA ILE A 4 -9.27 -3.40 -3.31
C ILE A 4 -7.93 -4.05 -3.64
N TYR A 5 -6.91 -3.80 -2.84
CA TYR A 5 -5.56 -4.30 -3.06
C TYR A 5 -4.88 -4.69 -1.75
N VAL A 6 -3.86 -5.54 -1.86
CA VAL A 6 -2.99 -5.96 -0.76
C VAL A 6 -1.56 -5.53 -1.07
N LEU A 7 -0.89 -4.90 -0.12
CA LEU A 7 0.55 -4.66 -0.17
C LEU A 7 1.27 -5.68 0.71
N GLU A 8 2.26 -6.35 0.16
CA GLU A 8 3.28 -7.01 0.97
C GLU A 8 4.26 -5.94 1.47
N LEU A 9 4.55 -5.98 2.76
CA LEU A 9 5.48 -5.08 3.43
C LEU A 9 6.65 -5.87 4.00
N GLN A 10 7.75 -5.18 4.25
CA GLN A 10 8.92 -5.78 4.91
C GLN A 10 8.58 -6.44 6.24
N GLY A 11 9.24 -7.56 6.52
CA GLY A 11 9.02 -8.34 7.75
C GLY A 11 7.76 -9.20 7.72
N ASN A 12 7.34 -9.68 6.55
CA ASN A 12 6.19 -10.56 6.35
C ASN A 12 4.88 -9.95 6.87
N LYS A 13 4.67 -8.66 6.59
CA LYS A 13 3.51 -7.87 7.02
C LYS A 13 2.68 -7.48 5.82
N TYR A 14 1.40 -7.22 6.05
CA TYR A 14 0.47 -6.90 4.98
C TYR A 14 -0.31 -5.64 5.30
N TYR A 15 -0.73 -4.95 4.25
CA TYR A 15 -1.68 -3.83 4.31
C TYR A 15 -2.79 -4.07 3.28
N VAL A 16 -4.03 -3.98 3.71
CA VAL A 16 -5.19 -4.05 2.81
C VAL A 16 -5.76 -2.65 2.64
N GLY A 17 -5.94 -2.23 1.39
CA GLY A 17 -6.45 -0.91 1.06
C GLY A 17 -7.54 -0.96 0.01
N LYS A 18 -8.35 0.10 -0.03
CA LYS A 18 -9.27 0.36 -1.15
C LYS A 18 -9.09 1.78 -1.67
N THR A 19 -9.24 1.96 -2.97
CA THR A 19 -9.12 3.27 -3.61
C THR A 19 -9.77 3.28 -4.98
N ASN A 20 -10.11 4.48 -5.46
CA ASN A 20 -10.49 4.71 -6.85
C ASN A 20 -9.27 5.09 -7.73
N HIS A 21 -8.12 5.33 -7.10
CA HIS A 21 -6.88 5.79 -7.75
C HIS A 21 -5.68 4.94 -7.30
N THR A 22 -5.57 3.70 -7.80
CA THR A 22 -4.61 2.69 -7.33
C THR A 22 -3.16 3.16 -7.45
N PHE A 23 -2.76 3.71 -8.60
CA PHE A 23 -1.37 4.15 -8.82
C PHE A 23 -0.95 5.30 -7.92
N GLN A 24 -1.80 6.33 -7.78
CA GLN A 24 -1.53 7.47 -6.89
C GLN A 24 -1.41 6.99 -5.44
N ARG A 25 -2.30 6.10 -5.01
CA ARG A 25 -2.28 5.56 -3.64
C ARG A 25 -1.05 4.72 -3.37
N PHE A 26 -0.65 3.88 -4.33
CA PHE A 26 0.58 3.11 -4.25
C PHE A 26 1.83 4.00 -4.13
N ASN A 27 1.90 5.09 -4.91
CA ASN A 27 3.00 6.04 -4.82
C ASN A 27 3.08 6.73 -3.45
N GLN A 28 1.95 7.05 -2.82
CA GLN A 28 1.93 7.57 -1.44
C GLN A 28 2.54 6.55 -0.45
N HIS A 29 2.16 5.27 -0.56
CA HIS A 29 2.72 4.22 0.28
C HIS A 29 4.23 4.03 0.06
N LYS A 30 4.72 4.15 -1.19
CA LYS A 30 6.15 4.09 -1.51
C LYS A 30 6.94 5.31 -1.04
N SER A 31 6.41 6.52 -1.19
CA SER A 31 7.09 7.77 -0.81
C SER A 31 7.06 8.07 0.69
N GLY A 32 6.33 7.27 1.48
CA GLY A 32 6.21 7.45 2.93
C GLY A 32 5.14 8.46 3.34
N SER A 33 4.28 8.92 2.43
CA SER A 33 3.09 9.72 2.75
C SER A 33 1.80 8.90 2.87
N GLY A 34 1.89 7.57 2.72
CA GLY A 34 0.79 6.63 2.86
C GLY A 34 0.36 6.41 4.32
N ALA A 35 -0.38 5.32 4.57
CA ALA A 35 -0.84 4.98 5.92
C ALA A 35 0.33 4.80 6.91
N LYS A 36 0.13 5.15 8.19
CA LYS A 36 1.13 4.99 9.26
C LYS A 36 1.76 3.59 9.27
N TRP A 37 0.96 2.56 8.98
CA TRP A 37 1.43 1.18 8.88
C TRP A 37 2.48 0.98 7.77
N THR A 38 2.22 1.50 6.57
CA THR A 38 3.17 1.46 5.43
C THR A 38 4.35 2.43 5.57
N GLN A 39 4.22 3.45 6.43
CA GLN A 39 5.37 4.30 6.79
C GLN A 39 6.34 3.54 7.71
N LYS A 40 5.79 2.80 8.67
CA LYS A 40 6.54 1.96 9.61
C LYS A 40 7.14 0.71 8.92
N HIS A 41 6.45 0.16 7.94
CA HIS A 41 6.85 -1.04 7.21
C HIS A 41 6.84 -0.78 5.70
N LYS A 42 8.03 -0.70 5.09
CA LYS A 42 8.16 -0.32 3.67
C LYS A 42 7.50 -1.34 2.75
N VAL A 43 6.95 -0.85 1.65
CA VAL A 43 6.32 -1.66 0.61
C VAL A 43 7.35 -2.54 -0.08
N LYS A 44 7.05 -3.83 -0.17
CA LYS A 44 7.80 -4.84 -0.92
C LYS A 44 7.11 -5.17 -2.24
N ASP A 45 5.82 -5.47 -2.21
CA ASP A 45 5.06 -5.85 -3.41
C ASP A 45 3.57 -5.42 -3.35
N LEU A 46 2.88 -5.48 -4.49
CA LEU A 46 1.46 -5.12 -4.67
C LEU A 46 0.69 -6.26 -5.36
N PHE A 47 -0.42 -6.65 -4.75
CA PHE A 47 -1.42 -7.55 -5.32
C PHE A 47 -2.74 -6.77 -5.48
N ALA A 48 -3.28 -6.66 -6.68
CA ALA A 48 -4.48 -5.87 -7.00
C ALA A 48 -5.37 -6.61 -8.01
#